data_AF-A0A068N2E4-F1
#
_entry.id   AF-A0A068N2E4-F1
#
_cell.length_a   1.000
_cell.length_b   1.000
_cell.length_c   1.000
_cell.angle_alpha   90.00
_cell.angle_beta   90.00
_cell.angle_gamma   90.00
#
_symmetry.space_group_name_H-M   'P 1'
#
loop_
_entity.id
_entity.type
_entity.pdbx_description
1 polymer ?
#
loop_
_entity_poly.entity_id
_entity_poly.type
_entity_poly.pdbx_seq_one_letter_code
_entity_poly.pdbx_strand_id
1 'polypeptide(L)' 'MLKFIGITLLAGLGGYALGIIAGVFFVKNFSTNVQDKPLELAMTSIFFFGPVGAFIGLIIAVVYQLLRRYL' A
#
# COMPACT_ATOMS: atom_id res chain seq x y z
N MET A 1 -1.59 0.43 -24.38
CA MET A 1 -2.40 0.93 -23.24
C MET A 1 -2.67 -0.15 -22.20
N LEU A 2 -3.16 -1.34 -22.58
CA LEU A 2 -3.43 -2.44 -21.63
C LEU A 2 -2.21 -2.86 -20.79
N LYS A 3 -1.02 -3.00 -21.38
CA LYS A 3 0.22 -3.31 -20.65
C LYS A 3 0.54 -2.26 -19.56
N PHE A 4 0.35 -0.98 -19.88
CA PHE A 4 0.59 0.11 -18.94
C PHE A 4 -0.37 0.01 -17.75
N ILE A 5 -1.66 -0.13 -18.03
CA ILE A 5 -2.70 -0.28 -17.00
C ILE A 5 -2.42 -1.52 -16.14
N GLY A 6 -2.09 -2.65 -16.75
CA GLY A 6 -1.80 -3.90 -16.04
C GLY A 6 -0.61 -3.77 -15.08
N ILE A 7 0.51 -3.19 -15.53
CA ILE A 7 1.69 -2.97 -14.67
C ILE A 7 1.35 -2.03 -13.52
N THR A 8 0.61 -0.94 -13.80
CA THR A 8 0.21 0.02 -12.77
C THR A 8 -0.70 -0.63 -11.72
N LEU A 9 -1.70 -1.41 -12.14
CA LEU A 9 -2.59 -2.11 -11.21
C LEU A 9 -1.84 -3.14 -10.36
N LEU A 10 -0.93 -3.91 -10.96
CA LEU A 10 -0.09 -4.86 -10.22
C LEU A 10 0.78 -4.15 -9.18
N ALA A 11 1.36 -3.00 -9.52
CA ALA A 11 2.12 -2.20 -8.57
C ALA A 11 1.24 -1.63 -7.45
N GLY A 12 0.00 -1.24 -7.75
CA GLY A 12 -0.98 -0.86 -6.74
C GLY A 12 -1.31 -2.00 -5.78
N LEU A 13 -1.53 -3.22 -6.30
CA LEU A 13 -1.75 -4.41 -5.47
C LEU A 13 -0.53 -4.76 -4.61
N GLY A 14 0.68 -4.66 -5.18
CA GLY A 14 1.93 -4.84 -4.44
C GLY A 14 2.09 -3.79 -3.34
N GLY A 15 1.81 -2.53 -3.65
CA GLY A 15 1.82 -1.43 -2.69
C GLY A 15 0.80 -1.62 -1.57
N TYR A 16 -0.40 -2.13 -1.89
CA TYR A 16 -1.42 -2.47 -0.89
C TYR A 16 -0.92 -3.52 0.10
N ALA A 17 -0.34 -4.61 -0.41
CA ALA A 17 0.21 -5.67 0.42
C ALA A 17 1.35 -5.16 1.33
N LEU A 18 2.27 -4.37 0.78
CA LEU A 18 3.34 -3.73 1.55
C LEU A 18 2.80 -2.74 2.59
N GLY A 19 1.76 -1.99 2.24
CA GLY A 19 1.02 -1.11 3.15
C GLY A 19 0.46 -1.86 4.34
N ILE A 20 -0.26 -2.97 4.11
CA ILE A 20 -0.75 -3.82 5.21
C ILE A 20 0.38 -4.28 6.12
N ILE A 21 1.49 -4.77 5.55
CA ILE A 21 2.65 -5.23 6.32
C ILE A 21 3.20 -4.09 7.19
N ALA A 22 3.33 -2.88 6.63
CA ALA A 22 3.75 -1.69 7.36
C ALA A 22 2.77 -1.33 8.49
N GLY A 23 1.46 -1.33 8.22
CA GLY A 23 0.43 -1.07 9.24
C GLY A 23 0.48 -2.07 10.39
N VAL A 24 0.63 -3.37 10.08
CA VAL A 24 0.79 -4.43 11.08
C VAL A 24 2.05 -4.17 11.92
N PHE A 25 3.16 -3.83 11.27
CA PHE A 25 4.40 -3.50 11.96
C PHE A 25 4.22 -2.30 12.90
N PHE A 26 3.57 -1.22 12.45
CA PHE A 26 3.35 -0.04 13.28
C PHE A 26 2.46 -0.33 14.50
N VAL A 27 1.31 -0.97 14.29
CA VAL A 27 0.38 -1.27 15.40
C VAL A 27 1.03 -2.22 16.41
N LYS A 28 1.73 -3.27 15.97
CA LYS A 28 2.36 -4.22 16.89
C LYS A 28 3.43 -3.59 17.77
N ASN A 29 4.28 -2.72 17.20
CA ASN A 29 5.45 -2.18 17.89
C ASN A 29 5.17 -0.88 18.64
N PHE A 30 4.21 -0.05 18.19
CA PHE A 30 4.02 1.29 18.74
C PHE A 30 2.66 1.52 19.42
N SER A 31 1.65 0.68 19.16
CA SER A 31 0.34 0.84 19.82
C SER A 31 0.37 0.28 21.24
N THR A 32 -0.08 1.10 22.19
CA THR A 32 -0.27 0.75 23.61
C THR A 32 -1.69 0.27 23.91
N ASN A 33 -2.57 0.18 22.92
CA ASN A 33 -3.93 -0.31 23.10
C ASN A 33 -3.90 -1.80 23.49
N VAL A 34 -4.48 -2.13 24.66
CA VAL A 34 -4.54 -3.49 25.20
C VAL A 34 -5.93 -4.11 25.03
N GLN A 35 -6.98 -3.29 25.01
CA GLN A 35 -8.37 -3.76 24.98
C GLN A 35 -8.77 -4.24 23.59
N ASP A 36 -8.49 -3.43 22.55
CA ASP A 36 -9.01 -3.66 21.20
C ASP A 36 -7.91 -3.72 20.13
N LYS A 37 -6.70 -4.14 20.52
CA LYS A 37 -5.54 -4.23 19.62
C LYS A 37 -5.80 -5.04 18.34
N PRO A 38 -6.54 -6.17 18.38
CA PRO A 38 -6.85 -6.91 17.16
C PRO A 38 -7.72 -6.12 16.17
N LEU A 39 -8.69 -5.35 16.67
CA LEU A 39 -9.56 -4.52 15.84
C LEU A 39 -8.78 -3.35 15.25
N GLU A 40 -7.98 -2.66 16.07
CA GLU A 40 -7.09 -1.60 15.61
C GLU A 40 -6.13 -2.09 14.52
N LEU A 41 -5.54 -3.29 14.70
CA LEU A 41 -4.65 -3.90 13.72
C LEU A 41 -5.36 -4.15 12.38
N ALA A 42 -6.60 -4.66 12.42
CA ALA A 42 -7.39 -4.87 11.21
C ALA A 42 -7.74 -3.54 10.52
N MET A 43 -8.27 -2.57 11.27
CA MET A 43 -8.69 -1.27 10.74
C MET A 43 -7.51 -0.47 10.17
N THR A 44 -6.45 -0.32 10.95
CA THR A 44 -5.29 0.49 10.56
C THR A 44 -4.52 -0.15 9.41
N SER A 45 -4.32 -1.47 9.43
CA SER A 45 -3.51 -2.13 8.39
C SER A 45 -4.29 -2.28 7.08
N ILE A 46 -5.50 -2.84 7.13
CA ILE A 46 -6.26 -3.20 5.93
C ILE A 46 -6.96 -1.98 5.34
N PHE A 47 -7.53 -1.10 6.16
CA PHE A 47 -8.39 -0.01 5.67
C PHE A 47 -7.69 1.34 5.58
N PHE A 48 -6.52 1.52 6.20
CA PHE A 48 -5.73 2.74 6.06
C PHE A 48 -4.39 2.52 5.34
N PHE A 49 -3.46 1.79 5.94
CA PHE A 49 -2.13 1.60 5.35
C PHE A 49 -2.16 0.83 4.03
N GLY A 50 -3.04 -0.16 3.88
CA GLY A 50 -3.27 -0.85 2.60
C GLY A 50 -3.61 0.14 1.48
N PRO A 51 -4.72 0.89 1.55
CA PRO A 51 -5.09 1.87 0.54
C PRO A 51 -4.02 2.94 0.30
N VAL A 52 -3.37 3.44 1.34
CA VAL A 52 -2.25 4.39 1.21
C VAL A 52 -1.09 3.77 0.42
N GLY A 53 -0.68 2.55 0.76
CA GLY A 53 0.36 1.81 0.05
C GLY A 53 -0.02 1.54 -1.41
N ALA A 54 -1.29 1.22 -1.69
CA ALA A 54 -1.79 1.04 -3.04
C ALA A 54 -1.66 2.32 -3.87
N PHE A 55 -2.07 3.46 -3.30
CA PHE A 55 -1.99 4.75 -3.95
C PHE A 55 -0.54 5.13 -4.26
N ILE A 56 0.38 4.91 -3.32
CA ILE A 56 1.82 5.13 -3.52
C ILE A 56 2.33 4.22 -4.65
N GLY A 57 1.99 2.93 -4.64
CA GLY A 57 2.39 1.98 -5.69
C GLY A 57 1.88 2.38 -7.08
N LEU A 58 0.64 2.86 -7.17
CA LEU A 58 0.06 3.39 -8.42
C LEU A 58 0.84 4.61 -8.92
N ILE A 59 1.12 5.58 -8.06
CA ILE A 59 1.86 6.79 -8.42
C ILE A 59 3.26 6.43 -8.92
N ILE A 60 4.00 5.60 -8.16
CA ILE A 60 5.36 5.17 -8.52
C ILE A 60 5.35 4.51 -9.89
N ALA A 61 4.43 3.58 -10.14
CA ALA A 61 4.37 2.87 -11.41
C ALA A 61 3.96 3.76 -12.58
N VAL A 62 3.05 4.71 -12.39
CA VAL A 62 2.68 5.69 -13.41
C VAL A 62 3.89 6.56 -13.75
N VAL A 63 4.52 7.17 -12.74
CA VAL A 63 5.66 8.07 -12.93
C VAL A 63 6.82 7.33 -13.60
N TYR A 64 7.18 6.14 -13.10
CA TYR A 64 8.25 5.33 -13.67
C TYR A 64 8.01 4.98 -15.15
N GLN A 65 6.80 4.54 -15.49
CA GLN A 65 6.46 4.19 -16.86
C GLN A 65 6.37 5.41 -17.79
N LEU A 66 5.94 6.56 -17.27
CA LEU A 66 5.98 7.82 -18.02
C LEU A 66 7.43 8.22 -18.31
N LEU A 67 8.28 8.25 -17.28
CA LEU A 67 9.71 8.59 -17.44
C LEU A 67 10.40 7.68 -18.46
N ARG A 68 10.16 6.37 -18.39
CA ARG A 68 10.72 5.39 -19.34
C ARG A 68 10.24 5.59 -20.79
N ARG A 69 9.15 6.32 -21.01
CA ARG A 69 8.63 6.58 -22.35
C ARG A 69 9.22 7.85 -22.97
N TYR A 70 9.68 8.79 -22.15
CA TYR A 70 10.24 10.08 -22.58
C TYR A 70 11.77 10.11 -22.65
N LEU A 71 12.45 9.27 -21.86
CA LEU A 71 13.89 9.02 -21.91
C LEU A 71 14.19 7.82 -22.81
#